data_AF-A0A397TI91-F1
#
_entry.id   AF-A0A397TI91-F1
#
_cell.length_a   1.000
_cell.length_b   1.000
_cell.length_c   1.000
_cell.angle_alpha   90.00
_cell.angle_beta   90.00
_cell.angle_gamma   90.00
#
_symmetry.space_group_name_H-M   'P 1'
#
loop_
_entity.id
_entity.type
_entity.pdbx_description
1 polymer ?
#
loop_
_entity_poly.entity_id
_entity_poly.type
_entity_poly.pdbx_seq_one_letter_code
_entity_poly.pdbx_strand_id
1 'polypeptide(L)'
;MSINSIKKIFKRKKTNDAGIGHTKCNDWLENFIKEKKIECYKYSDFKDIQSIGRQNVVRANLKDKIFVLKYFNNDDNTIRQVVCELESLRTIVHENILQFYGITRVEDGIPCESSQINKHMLVLEYADSGTLDTYLNEYFNNLNWNDKLNLALQLANAVLYLHNNNIFLRRNLVCIRLFIAY
;
A
#
# COMPACT_ATOMS: atom_id res chain seq x y z
N MET A 1 4.77 -15.36 -12.25
CA MET A 1 6.12 -14.89 -12.66
C MET A 1 7.16 -15.78 -11.95
N SER A 2 8.27 -16.18 -12.58
CA SER A 2 9.21 -17.13 -11.96
C SER A 2 10.24 -16.42 -11.06
N ILE A 3 10.74 -17.12 -10.03
CA ILE A 3 11.84 -16.66 -9.14
C ILE A 3 13.05 -16.14 -9.93
N ASN A 4 13.26 -16.63 -11.16
CA ASN A 4 14.35 -16.19 -12.02
C ASN A 4 14.13 -14.77 -12.57
N SER A 5 12.89 -14.33 -12.77
CA SER A 5 12.59 -12.94 -13.16
C SER A 5 12.95 -11.97 -12.04
N ILE A 6 12.58 -12.30 -10.80
CA ILE A 6 12.92 -11.52 -9.60
C ILE A 6 14.45 -11.49 -9.40
N LYS A 7 15.13 -12.65 -9.49
CA LYS A 7 16.60 -12.72 -9.40
C LYS A 7 17.32 -11.96 -10.53
N LYS A 8 16.72 -11.89 -11.73
CA LYS A 8 17.29 -11.15 -12.87
C LYS A 8 17.15 -9.64 -12.70
N ILE A 9 16.06 -9.18 -12.09
CA ILE A 9 15.87 -7.78 -11.65
C ILE A 9 16.94 -7.41 -10.61
N PHE A 10 17.18 -8.27 -9.61
CA PHE A 10 18.19 -8.02 -8.57
C PHE A 10 19.66 -8.21 -9.02
N LYS A 11 19.93 -8.84 -10.17
CA LYS A 11 21.30 -9.08 -10.66
C LYS A 11 21.88 -7.93 -11.53
N ARG A 12 21.08 -6.96 -11.96
CA ARG A 12 21.51 -5.97 -12.96
C ARG A 12 21.98 -4.64 -12.34
N LYS A 13 23.17 -4.64 -11.70
CA LYS A 13 24.23 -3.60 -11.84
C LYS A 13 25.44 -3.92 -10.94
N LYS A 14 26.52 -4.40 -11.55
CA LYS A 14 27.89 -4.20 -11.06
C LYS A 14 28.59 -3.39 -12.14
N THR A 15 28.42 -2.07 -12.10
CA THR A 15 29.23 -1.14 -12.89
C THR A 15 29.95 -0.26 -11.87
N ASN A 16 31.28 -0.34 -11.92
CA ASN A 16 32.19 0.45 -11.12
C ASN A 16 32.01 1.92 -11.50
N ASP A 17 31.66 2.75 -10.53
CA ASP A 17 32.08 4.15 -10.56
C ASP A 17 32.26 4.64 -9.13
N ALA A 18 33.38 5.30 -8.89
CA ALA A 18 33.82 5.78 -7.60
C ALA A 18 33.29 7.20 -7.38
N GLY A 19 32.46 7.40 -6.36
CA GLY A 19 31.94 8.71 -5.96
C GLY A 19 31.07 8.58 -4.72
N ILE A 20 31.47 9.26 -3.66
CA ILE A 20 30.87 9.23 -2.33
C ILE A 20 29.52 9.97 -2.34
N GLY A 21 28.48 9.35 -1.77
CA GLY A 21 27.21 10.02 -1.44
C GLY A 21 26.00 9.09 -1.51
N HIS A 22 25.40 8.81 -0.35
CA HIS A 22 24.12 8.12 -0.15
C HIS A 22 23.10 8.29 -1.30
N THR A 23 22.77 7.21 -2.03
CA THR A 23 21.46 6.94 -2.65
C THR A 23 21.55 5.70 -3.53
N LYS A 24 21.33 4.50 -2.96
CA LYS A 24 21.21 3.28 -3.78
C LYS A 24 19.80 2.69 -3.81
N CYS A 25 18.96 3.04 -2.84
CA CYS A 25 17.67 2.37 -2.70
C CYS A 25 16.47 3.02 -3.37
N ASN A 26 16.51 4.34 -3.56
CA ASN A 26 15.50 5.03 -4.36
C ASN A 26 15.43 4.44 -5.77
N ASP A 27 16.57 4.06 -6.35
CA ASP A 27 16.64 3.53 -7.72
C ASP A 27 15.78 2.28 -7.95
N TRP A 28 15.62 1.38 -6.97
CA TRP A 28 14.83 0.15 -7.21
C TRP A 28 13.34 0.42 -7.33
N LEU A 29 12.78 1.22 -6.41
CA LEU A 29 11.38 1.60 -6.49
C LEU A 29 11.12 2.44 -7.75
N GLU A 30 12.00 3.39 -8.06
CA GLU A 30 11.92 4.20 -9.28
C GLU A 30 11.95 3.35 -10.55
N ASN A 31 12.90 2.43 -10.64
CA ASN A 31 13.01 1.53 -11.79
C ASN A 31 11.78 0.64 -11.91
N PHE A 32 11.26 0.14 -10.79
CA PHE A 32 10.05 -0.67 -10.78
C PHE A 32 8.82 0.12 -11.25
N ILE A 33 8.64 1.35 -10.73
CA ILE A 33 7.58 2.27 -11.15
C ILE A 33 7.64 2.51 -12.66
N LYS A 34 8.83 2.81 -13.19
CA LYS A 34 9.04 3.06 -14.62
C LYS A 34 8.80 1.80 -15.46
N GLU A 35 9.37 0.66 -15.08
CA GLU A 35 9.26 -0.61 -15.82
C GLU A 35 7.81 -1.10 -15.87
N LYS A 36 7.12 -1.06 -14.72
CA LYS A 36 5.74 -1.53 -14.61
C LYS A 36 4.69 -0.47 -14.95
N LYS A 37 5.13 0.74 -15.33
CA LYS A 37 4.28 1.91 -15.63
C LYS A 37 3.24 2.14 -14.54
N ILE A 38 3.70 2.20 -13.30
CA ILE A 38 2.81 2.48 -12.15
C ILE A 38 2.37 3.93 -12.23
N GLU A 39 1.08 4.16 -12.00
CA GLU A 39 0.50 5.49 -11.95
C GLU A 39 1.15 6.32 -10.84
N CYS A 40 1.61 7.52 -11.20
CA CYS A 40 2.24 8.46 -10.29
C CYS A 40 1.39 9.72 -10.20
N TYR A 41 0.76 9.93 -9.04
CA TYR A 41 -0.03 11.12 -8.76
C TYR A 41 0.87 12.23 -8.23
N LYS A 42 0.52 13.48 -8.54
CA LYS A 42 1.16 14.63 -7.88
C LYS A 42 0.57 14.76 -6.49
N TYR A 43 1.42 14.97 -5.49
CA TYR A 43 0.95 15.13 -4.11
C TYR A 43 0.11 16.40 -3.94
N SER A 44 0.45 17.45 -4.68
CA SER A 44 -0.27 18.73 -4.72
C SER A 44 -1.71 18.63 -5.27
N ASP A 45 -2.05 17.55 -5.99
CA ASP A 45 -3.42 17.32 -6.48
C ASP A 45 -4.36 16.81 -5.36
N PHE A 46 -3.79 16.30 -4.26
CA PHE A 46 -4.56 15.81 -3.12
C PHE A 46 -4.96 16.97 -2.20
N LYS A 47 -6.23 16.96 -1.78
CA LYS A 47 -6.85 17.97 -0.92
C LYS A 47 -7.35 17.32 0.37
N ASP A 48 -7.68 18.15 1.36
CA ASP A 48 -8.28 17.72 2.64
C ASP A 48 -7.49 16.58 3.30
N ILE A 49 -6.16 16.70 3.33
CA ILE A 49 -5.27 15.68 3.87
C ILE A 49 -5.43 15.65 5.39
N GLN A 50 -5.83 14.50 5.94
CA GLN A 50 -6.12 14.33 7.37
C GLN A 50 -5.52 13.02 7.89
N SER A 51 -4.87 13.03 9.05
CA SER A 51 -4.39 11.80 9.69
C SER A 51 -5.55 10.94 10.18
N ILE A 52 -5.56 9.65 9.86
CA ILE A 52 -6.62 8.72 10.26
C ILE A 52 -6.11 7.81 11.38
N GLY A 53 -5.90 8.34 12.59
CA GLY A 53 -5.68 7.60 13.85
C GLY A 53 -4.51 6.59 13.92
N ARG A 54 -3.90 6.22 12.79
CA ARG A 54 -2.80 5.28 12.60
C ARG A 54 -1.57 6.05 12.20
N GLN A 55 -0.44 5.67 12.78
CA GLN A 55 0.85 6.17 12.34
C GLN A 55 1.03 5.83 10.85
N ASN A 56 1.51 6.80 10.07
CA ASN A 56 1.84 6.64 8.65
C ASN A 56 0.65 6.40 7.71
N VAL A 57 -0.57 6.84 8.06
CA VAL A 57 -1.75 6.77 7.18
C VAL A 57 -2.54 8.08 7.21
N VAL A 58 -2.80 8.66 6.05
CA VAL A 58 -3.65 9.85 5.90
C VAL A 58 -4.77 9.61 4.89
N ARG A 59 -5.93 10.23 5.15
CA ARG A 59 -7.03 10.41 4.20
C ARG A 59 -6.66 11.56 3.28
N ALA A 60 -7.01 11.45 2.00
CA ALA A 60 -6.95 12.59 1.09
C ALA A 60 -8.03 12.51 0.01
N ASN A 61 -8.48 13.67 -0.45
CA ASN A 61 -9.41 13.79 -1.57
C ASN A 61 -8.63 14.05 -2.86
N LEU A 62 -8.92 13.28 -3.90
CA LEU A 62 -8.40 13.51 -5.24
C LEU A 62 -9.57 13.56 -6.21
N LYS A 63 -9.85 14.75 -6.75
CA LYS A 63 -11.09 15.05 -7.49
C LYS A 63 -12.30 14.72 -6.58
N ASP A 64 -13.27 13.96 -7.10
CA ASP A 64 -14.49 13.56 -6.37
C ASP A 64 -14.37 12.20 -5.65
N LYS A 65 -13.14 11.72 -5.44
CA LYS A 65 -12.88 10.43 -4.78
C LYS A 65 -11.96 10.59 -3.58
N ILE A 66 -12.20 9.77 -2.56
CA ILE A 66 -11.40 9.71 -1.35
C ILE A 66 -10.41 8.56 -1.48
N PHE A 67 -9.17 8.80 -1.07
CA PHE A 67 -8.08 7.83 -1.05
C PHE A 67 -7.39 7.79 0.31
N VAL A 68 -6.65 6.70 0.52
CA VAL A 68 -5.70 6.56 1.62
C VAL A 68 -4.29 6.71 1.07
N LEU A 69 -3.52 7.63 1.65
CA LEU A 69 -2.07 7.72 1.42
C LEU A 69 -1.34 7.06 2.58
N LYS A 70 -0.53 6.06 2.26
CA LYS A 70 0.24 5.31 3.25
C LYS A 70 1.73 5.53 3.09
N TYR A 71 2.36 6.01 4.16
CA TYR A 71 3.80 6.22 4.23
C TYR A 71 4.50 4.89 4.55
N PHE A 72 5.72 4.75 4.05
CA PHE A 72 6.61 3.65 4.40
C PHE A 72 8.04 4.19 4.49
N ASN A 73 8.86 3.51 5.30
CA ASN A 73 10.25 3.91 5.49
C ASN A 73 11.04 3.75 4.19
N ASN A 74 11.92 4.71 3.91
CA ASN A 74 12.77 4.69 2.74
C ASN A 74 14.07 3.86 2.91
N ASP A 75 14.06 2.85 3.79
CA ASP A 75 15.20 1.93 3.97
C ASP A 75 15.16 0.75 2.99
N ASP A 76 16.33 0.17 2.74
CA ASP A 76 16.48 -0.86 1.70
C ASP A 76 15.62 -2.10 1.89
N ASN A 77 15.43 -2.52 3.13
CA ASN A 77 14.63 -3.71 3.40
C ASN A 77 13.16 -3.41 3.19
N THR A 78 12.69 -2.24 3.59
CA THR A 78 11.31 -1.80 3.38
C THR A 78 11.02 -1.61 1.90
N ILE A 79 11.87 -0.92 1.13
CA ILE A 79 11.66 -0.73 -0.31
C ILE A 79 11.60 -2.06 -1.06
N ARG A 80 12.47 -3.02 -0.74
CA ARG A 80 12.43 -4.35 -1.37
C ARG A 80 11.11 -5.07 -1.10
N GLN A 81 10.58 -4.94 0.13
CA GLN A 81 9.28 -5.51 0.48
C GLN A 81 8.14 -4.81 -0.25
N VAL A 82 8.16 -3.48 -0.30
CA VAL A 82 7.19 -2.67 -1.05
C VAL A 82 7.16 -3.10 -2.51
N VAL A 83 8.31 -3.22 -3.17
CA VAL A 83 8.38 -3.66 -4.57
C VAL A 83 7.80 -5.06 -4.76
N CYS A 84 8.15 -6.02 -3.89
CA CYS A 84 7.60 -7.38 -3.95
C CYS A 84 6.07 -7.40 -3.76
N GLU A 85 5.55 -6.61 -2.83
CA GLU A 85 4.10 -6.54 -2.59
C GLU A 85 3.37 -5.82 -3.74
N LEU A 86 3.96 -4.77 -4.30
CA LEU A 86 3.41 -4.07 -5.47
C LEU A 86 3.34 -4.95 -6.71
N GLU A 87 4.25 -5.91 -6.89
CA GLU A 87 4.13 -6.90 -7.96
C GLU A 87 2.81 -7.67 -7.88
N SER A 88 2.36 -7.97 -6.65
CA SER A 88 1.12 -8.70 -6.42
C SER A 88 -0.11 -7.78 -6.42
N LEU A 89 -0.04 -6.64 -5.73
CA LEU A 89 -1.15 -5.69 -5.60
C LEU A 89 -1.70 -5.20 -6.94
N ARG A 90 -0.84 -5.10 -7.96
CA ARG A 90 -1.22 -4.68 -9.31
C ARG A 90 -2.16 -5.67 -10.02
N THR A 91 -2.16 -6.94 -9.62
CA THR A 91 -2.99 -7.98 -10.23
C THR A 91 -4.18 -8.37 -9.36
N ILE A 92 -4.21 -7.91 -8.11
CA ILE A 92 -5.32 -8.19 -7.20
C ILE A 92 -6.51 -7.32 -7.59
N VAL A 93 -7.62 -8.00 -7.88
CA VAL A 93 -8.93 -7.39 -8.01
C VAL A 93 -9.89 -8.32 -7.28
N HIS A 94 -10.27 -7.94 -6.06
CA HIS A 94 -11.16 -8.72 -5.20
C HIS A 94 -11.95 -7.78 -4.29
N GLU A 95 -13.25 -8.05 -4.13
CA GLU A 95 -14.17 -7.17 -3.38
C GLU A 95 -13.75 -6.98 -1.91
N ASN A 96 -13.11 -7.98 -1.30
CA ASN A 96 -12.64 -7.93 0.10
C ASN A 96 -11.15 -7.55 0.25
N ILE A 97 -10.50 -6.98 -0.78
CA ILE A 97 -9.11 -6.50 -0.68
C ILE A 97 -9.05 -5.06 -1.20
N LEU A 98 -8.39 -4.16 -0.46
CA LEU A 98 -8.27 -2.76 -0.90
C LEU A 98 -7.53 -2.67 -2.23
N GLN A 99 -8.10 -1.91 -3.17
CA GLN A 99 -7.48 -1.68 -4.45
C GLN A 99 -6.25 -0.76 -4.32
N PHE A 100 -5.15 -1.15 -4.97
CA PHE A 100 -3.99 -0.29 -5.17
C PHE A 100 -4.17 0.54 -6.45
N TYR A 101 -3.97 1.85 -6.35
CA TYR A 101 -4.16 2.79 -7.46
C TYR A 101 -2.87 3.41 -8.01
N GLY A 102 -1.79 3.44 -7.22
CA GLY A 102 -0.53 4.03 -7.65
C GLY A 102 0.31 4.57 -6.50
N ILE A 103 1.23 5.46 -6.83
CA ILE A 103 2.16 6.07 -5.87
C ILE A 103 2.06 7.59 -5.98
N THR A 104 2.25 8.29 -4.87
CA THR A 104 2.42 9.76 -4.85
C THR A 104 3.72 10.12 -4.15
N ARG A 105 4.19 11.35 -4.37
CA ARG A 105 5.45 11.84 -3.81
C ARG A 105 5.33 13.25 -3.29
N VAL A 106 5.79 13.48 -2.06
CA VAL A 106 5.88 14.85 -1.53
C VAL A 106 6.89 15.62 -2.36
N GLU A 107 6.44 16.74 -2.92
CA GLU A 107 7.26 17.66 -3.70
C GLU A 107 8.07 18.55 -2.74
N ASP A 108 9.28 18.94 -3.16
CA ASP A 108 10.13 19.81 -2.35
C ASP A 108 9.43 21.15 -2.06
N GLY A 109 9.45 21.58 -0.79
CA GLY A 109 8.81 22.82 -0.36
C GLY A 109 7.32 22.72 0.00
N ILE A 110 6.69 21.54 -0.14
CA ILE A 110 5.35 21.30 0.39
C ILE A 110 5.43 20.83 1.85
N PRO A 111 4.75 21.51 2.79
CA PRO A 111 4.66 21.04 4.18
C PRO A 111 3.98 19.67 4.21
N CYS A 112 4.67 18.68 4.77
CA CYS A 112 4.09 17.39 5.12
C CYS A 112 4.35 17.15 6.61
N GLU A 113 3.34 16.64 7.32
CA GLU A 113 3.43 16.43 8.77
C GLU A 113 4.48 15.37 9.17
N SER A 114 4.98 14.59 8.21
CA SER A 114 6.09 13.66 8.41
C SER A 114 7.43 14.36 8.14
N SER A 115 8.05 14.90 9.18
CA SER A 115 9.36 15.57 9.15
C SER A 115 10.56 14.64 8.86
N GLN A 116 10.33 13.42 8.35
CA GLN A 116 11.39 12.46 8.05
C GLN A 116 11.17 11.75 6.70
N ILE A 117 11.93 12.17 5.68
CA ILE A 117 12.69 11.30 4.76
C ILE A 117 11.90 10.46 3.72
N ASN A 118 10.57 10.47 3.69
CA ASN A 118 9.81 9.59 2.78
C ASN A 118 9.32 10.32 1.52
N LYS A 119 10.01 10.08 0.39
CA LYS A 119 9.62 10.64 -0.92
C LYS A 119 8.38 9.98 -1.51
N HIS A 120 7.99 8.79 -1.10
CA HIS A 120 6.93 8.01 -1.76
C HIS A 120 5.86 7.56 -0.77
N MET A 121 4.61 7.56 -1.24
CA MET A 121 3.46 7.01 -0.52
C MET A 121 2.65 6.13 -1.45
N LEU A 122 2.02 5.10 -0.91
CA LEU A 122 1.06 4.29 -1.65
C LEU A 122 -0.29 5.00 -1.69
N VAL A 123 -0.92 5.04 -2.87
CA VAL A 123 -2.29 5.51 -3.08
C VAL A 123 -3.21 4.28 -3.12
N LEU A 124 -4.05 4.16 -2.10
CA LEU A 124 -4.93 3.02 -1.87
C LEU A 124 -6.39 3.48 -1.84
N GLU A 125 -7.30 2.54 -2.14
CA GLU A 125 -8.73 2.72 -1.94
C GLU A 125 -9.04 3.14 -0.49
N TYR A 126 -9.97 4.07 -0.33
CA TYR A 126 -10.52 4.42 0.97
C TYR A 126 -11.65 3.47 1.38
N ALA A 127 -11.63 3.03 2.64
CA ALA A 127 -12.69 2.26 3.25
C ALA A 127 -13.23 3.03 4.47
N ASP A 128 -14.50 3.44 4.40
CA ASP A 128 -15.17 4.30 5.37
C ASP A 128 -15.24 3.70 6.78
N SER A 129 -15.34 2.38 6.91
CA SER A 129 -15.58 1.69 8.20
C SER A 129 -14.35 1.60 9.12
N GLY A 130 -13.28 2.34 8.82
CA GLY A 130 -12.02 2.24 9.54
C GLY A 130 -11.40 0.84 9.40
N THR A 131 -10.96 0.28 10.51
CA THR A 131 -10.18 -0.97 10.53
C THR A 131 -10.99 -2.10 11.12
N LEU A 132 -10.64 -3.37 10.83
CA LEU A 132 -11.29 -4.51 11.50
C LEU A 132 -11.28 -4.33 13.01
N ASP A 133 -10.12 -3.97 13.53
CA ASP A 133 -9.85 -3.93 14.95
C ASP A 133 -10.73 -2.89 15.64
N THR A 134 -10.76 -1.66 15.10
CA THR A 134 -11.63 -0.59 15.59
C THR A 134 -13.10 -0.99 15.51
N TYR A 135 -13.53 -1.57 14.38
CA TYR A 135 -14.91 -1.99 14.21
C TYR A 135 -15.31 -3.10 15.18
N LEU A 136 -14.50 -4.15 15.33
CA LEU A 136 -14.81 -5.22 16.28
C LEU A 136 -14.78 -4.70 17.71
N ASN A 137 -13.83 -3.84 18.07
CA ASN A 137 -13.78 -3.26 19.40
C ASN A 137 -15.03 -2.44 19.74
N GLU A 138 -15.60 -1.72 18.77
CA GLU A 138 -16.81 -0.92 18.97
C GLU A 138 -18.12 -1.73 18.89
N TYR A 139 -18.23 -2.68 17.95
CA TYR A 139 -19.52 -3.27 17.57
C TYR A 139 -19.62 -4.78 17.81
N PHE A 140 -18.56 -5.48 18.27
CA PHE A 140 -18.58 -6.96 18.35
C PHE A 140 -19.72 -7.54 19.18
N ASN A 141 -20.14 -6.85 20.24
CA ASN A 141 -21.26 -7.26 21.09
C ASN A 141 -22.62 -7.03 20.43
N ASN A 142 -22.71 -6.10 19.48
CA ASN A 142 -23.93 -5.76 18.74
C ASN A 142 -24.13 -6.66 17.51
N LEU A 143 -23.06 -7.32 17.03
CA LEU A 143 -23.12 -8.24 15.92
C LEU A 143 -23.84 -9.53 16.32
N ASN A 144 -24.87 -9.90 15.57
CA ASN A 144 -25.49 -11.21 15.70
C ASN A 144 -24.58 -12.30 15.09
N TRP A 145 -24.95 -13.57 15.26
CA TRP A 145 -24.15 -14.68 14.75
C TRP A 145 -24.03 -14.69 13.21
N ASN A 146 -25.05 -14.27 12.49
CA ASN A 146 -25.01 -14.18 11.03
C ASN A 146 -24.02 -13.10 10.58
N ASP A 147 -23.99 -11.94 11.23
CA ASP A 147 -23.02 -10.88 10.94
C ASP A 147 -21.58 -11.37 11.15
N LYS A 148 -21.35 -12.10 12.25
CA LYS A 148 -20.04 -12.69 12.58
C LYS A 148 -19.63 -13.73 11.54
N LEU A 149 -20.55 -14.60 11.12
CA LEU A 149 -20.30 -15.60 10.08
C LEU A 149 -20.01 -14.94 8.72
N ASN A 150 -20.74 -13.88 8.37
CA ASN A 150 -20.51 -13.14 7.14
C ASN A 150 -19.13 -12.46 7.12
N LEU A 151 -18.72 -11.84 8.24
CA LEU A 151 -17.37 -11.27 8.37
C LEU A 151 -16.28 -12.34 8.24
N ALA A 152 -16.46 -13.48 8.91
CA ALA A 152 -15.52 -14.60 8.81
C ALA A 152 -15.43 -15.16 7.38
N LEU A 153 -16.56 -15.25 6.67
CA LEU A 153 -16.62 -15.70 5.29
C LEU A 153 -15.91 -14.74 4.34
N GLN A 154 -16.12 -13.42 4.48
CA GLN A 154 -15.42 -12.41 3.69
C GLN A 154 -13.90 -12.48 3.90
N LEU A 155 -13.45 -12.65 5.14
CA LEU A 155 -12.04 -12.83 5.46
C LEU A 155 -11.48 -14.11 4.84
N ALA A 156 -12.20 -15.22 4.97
CA ALA A 156 -11.81 -16.50 4.38
C ALA A 156 -11.70 -16.40 2.86
N ASN A 157 -12.65 -15.73 2.19
CA ASN A 157 -12.62 -15.51 0.74
C ASN A 157 -11.44 -14.65 0.31
N ALA A 158 -11.14 -13.56 1.03
CA ALA A 158 -9.96 -12.73 0.76
C ALA A 158 -8.67 -13.55 0.89
N VAL A 159 -8.52 -14.33 1.97
CA VAL A 159 -7.34 -15.17 2.20
C VAL A 159 -7.23 -16.30 1.15
N LEU A 160 -8.35 -16.93 0.80
CA LEU A 160 -8.41 -17.95 -0.24
C LEU A 160 -7.97 -17.39 -1.60
N TYR A 161 -8.46 -16.21 -1.96
CA TYR A 161 -8.06 -15.52 -3.18
C TYR A 161 -6.55 -15.26 -3.20
N LEU A 162 -6.00 -14.74 -2.11
CA LEU A 162 -4.56 -14.49 -2.00
C LEU A 162 -3.75 -15.78 -2.13
N HIS A 163 -4.19 -16.85 -1.46
CA HIS A 163 -3.52 -18.14 -1.49
C HIS A 163 -3.55 -18.75 -2.90
N ASN A 164 -4.70 -18.76 -3.57
CA ASN A 164 -4.85 -19.30 -4.93
C ASN A 164 -3.99 -18.55 -5.95
N ASN A 165 -3.74 -17.26 -5.73
CA ASN A 165 -2.88 -16.44 -6.59
C ASN A 165 -1.39 -16.47 -6.17
N ASN A 166 -1.00 -17.29 -5.17
CA ASN A 166 0.35 -17.36 -4.59
C ASN A 166 0.88 -15.99 -4.13
N ILE A 167 -0.01 -15.18 -3.57
CA ILE A 167 0.29 -13.81 -3.16
C ILE A 167 0.72 -13.80 -1.70
N PHE A 168 1.94 -13.34 -1.46
CA PHE A 168 2.46 -13.09 -0.12
C PHE A 168 2.24 -11.63 0.25
N LEU A 169 1.19 -11.35 1.01
CA LEU A 169 0.98 -10.02 1.61
C LEU A 169 1.66 -9.94 2.97
N ARG A 170 2.51 -8.95 3.19
CA ARG A 170 3.02 -8.65 4.53
C ARG A 170 2.06 -7.66 5.19
N ARG A 171 1.74 -7.91 6.46
CA ARG A 171 0.78 -7.13 7.28
C ARG A 171 1.02 -5.61 7.29
N ASN A 172 2.20 -5.15 6.86
CA ASN A 172 2.62 -3.77 6.99
C ASN A 172 2.16 -2.86 5.85
N LEU A 173 1.83 -3.36 4.64
CA LEU A 173 1.48 -2.49 3.52
C LEU A 173 0.02 -2.65 3.06
N VAL A 174 -0.48 -3.87 2.93
CA VAL A 174 -1.83 -4.15 2.39
C VAL A 174 -2.86 -4.38 3.49
N CYS A 175 -4.02 -3.73 3.38
CA CYS A 175 -5.17 -3.98 4.25
C CYS A 175 -6.20 -4.86 3.53
N ILE A 176 -6.65 -5.91 4.20
CA ILE A 176 -7.86 -6.66 3.83
C ILE A 176 -9.05 -5.73 4.09
N ARG A 177 -9.93 -5.59 3.11
CA ARG A 177 -11.14 -4.78 3.22
C ARG A 177 -12.15 -5.57 4.01
N LEU A 178 -12.61 -5.01 5.12
CA LEU A 178 -13.80 -5.52 5.78
C LEU A 178 -14.91 -4.54 5.49
N PHE A 179 -15.79 -4.96 4.61
CA PHE A 179 -17.05 -4.30 4.47
C PHE A 179 -17.94 -4.73 5.62
N ILE A 180 -18.40 -3.75 6.37
CA ILE A 180 -19.70 -3.85 7.01
C ILE A 180 -20.66 -3.17 6.06
N ALA A 181 -21.21 -3.97 5.15
CA ALA A 181 -22.46 -3.61 4.53
C ALA A 181 -23.55 -3.80 5.60
N TYR A 182 -24.26 -2.72 5.89
CA TYR A 182 -25.50 -2.73 6.66
C TYR A 182 -26.57 -3.59 5.95
#